data_AF-A0A1Z4RDW5-F1
#
_entry.id   AF-A0A1Z4RDW5-F1
#
_cell.length_a   1.000
_cell.length_b   1.000
_cell.length_c   1.000
_cell.angle_alpha   90.00
_cell.angle_beta   90.00
_cell.angle_gamma   90.00
#
_symmetry.space_group_name_H-M   'P 1'
#
loop_
_entity.id
_entity.type
_entity.pdbx_description
1 polymer ?
#
loop_
_entity_poly.entity_id
_entity_poly.type
_entity_poly.pdbx_seq_one_letter_code
_entity_poly.pdbx_strand_id
1 'polypeptide(L)' 'MSQQKVVVKRIVSPDGKVIAESKSIVSTSGNSEDKAIQNVSVNISSSNSSSSSSSSSSSSSSASSSSSSYSV' A
#
# COMPACT_ATOMS: atom_id res chain seq x y z
N MET A 1 1.72 24.70 3.81
CA MET A 1 2.74 24.08 2.92
C MET A 1 2.25 22.70 2.50
N SER A 2 2.65 22.20 1.33
CA SER A 2 2.33 20.84 0.88
C SER A 2 3.54 19.93 1.07
N GLN A 3 3.37 18.83 1.79
CA GLN A 3 4.42 17.83 1.98
C GLN A 3 4.12 16.62 1.10
N GLN A 4 5.16 16.08 0.46
CA GLN A 4 5.06 14.85 -0.31
C GLN A 4 6.12 13.86 0.16
N LYS A 5 5.70 12.61 0.37
CA LYS A 5 6.59 11.49 0.68
C LYS A 5 6.34 10.36 -0.31
N VAL A 6 7.42 9.87 -0.90
CA VAL A 6 7.40 8.71 -1.80
C VAL A 6 8.16 7.56 -1.16
N VAL A 7 7.53 6.40 -1.06
CA VAL A 7 8.14 5.17 -0.57
C VAL A 7 8.09 4.14 -1.69
N VAL A 8 9.25 3.58 -2.05
CA VAL A 8 9.37 2.49 -3.01
C VAL A 8 9.92 1.28 -2.29
N LYS A 9 9.24 0.14 -2.38
CA LYS A 9 9.72 -1.15 -1.89
C LYS A 9 9.80 -2.14 -3.03
N ARG A 10 10.87 -2.93 -3.07
CA ARG A 10 11.12 -3.94 -4.10
C ARG A 10 11.40 -5.29 -3.45
N ILE A 11 10.92 -6.34 -4.09
CA ILE A 11 11.34 -7.72 -3.84
C ILE A 11 12.21 -8.13 -5.02
N VAL A 12 13.43 -8.56 -4.74
CA VAL A 12 14.44 -8.91 -5.75
C VAL A 12 14.78 -10.39 -5.61
N SER A 13 14.81 -11.11 -6.73
CA SER A 13 15.23 -12.51 -6.76
C SER A 13 16.74 -12.65 -6.51
N PRO A 14 17.26 -13.86 -6.21
CA PRO A 14 18.70 -14.09 -6.09
C PRO A 14 19.49 -13.69 -7.33
N ASP A 15 18.86 -13.78 -8.51
CA ASP A 15 19.44 -13.39 -9.81
C ASP A 15 19.43 -11.88 -10.06
N GLY A 16 18.97 -11.07 -9.10
CA GLY A 16 18.91 -9.61 -9.22
C GLY A 16 17.69 -9.06 -9.96
N LYS A 17 16.71 -9.89 -10.33
CA LYS A 17 15.50 -9.43 -11.03
C LYS A 17 14.46 -8.92 -10.03
N VAL A 18 13.83 -7.78 -10.31
CA VAL A 18 12.71 -7.28 -9.51
C VAL A 18 11.47 -8.12 -9.81
N ILE A 19 10.99 -8.87 -8.82
CA ILE A 19 9.81 -9.74 -8.96
C ILE A 19 8.53 -9.05 -8.48
N ALA A 20 8.66 -8.07 -7.59
CA ALA A 20 7.56 -7.18 -7.19
C ALA A 20 8.09 -5.79 -6.82
N GLU A 21 7.34 -4.75 -7.18
CA GLU A 21 7.57 -3.37 -6.77
C GLU A 21 6.28 -2.76 -6.23
N SER A 22 6.36 -2.10 -5.08
CA SER A 22 5.29 -1.27 -4.53
C SER A 22 5.77 0.17 -4.45
N LYS A 23 4.98 1.08 -5.02
CA LYS A 23 5.19 2.53 -4.94
C LYS A 23 4.03 3.16 -4.19
N SER A 24 4.32 3.82 -3.08
CA SER A 24 3.37 4.60 -2.30
C SER A 24 3.74 6.08 -2.37
N ILE A 25 2.77 6.92 -2.75
CA ILE A 25 2.90 8.38 -2.78
C ILE A 25 1.89 8.92 -1.78
N VAL A 26 2.37 9.61 -0.75
CA VAL A 26 1.55 10.30 0.25
C VAL A 26 1.76 11.78 0.09
N SER A 27 0.66 12.51 -0.07
CA SER A 27 0.65 13.97 -0.12
C SER A 27 -0.24 14.51 0.99
N THR A 28 0.28 15.45 1.78
CA THR A 28 -0.47 16.15 2.82
C THR A 28 -0.46 17.65 2.57
N SER A 29 -1.56 18.31 2.90
CA SER A 29 -1.73 19.75 2.71
C SER A 29 -2.33 20.36 3.97
N GLY A 30 -1.68 21.39 4.52
CA GLY A 30 -2.19 22.14 5.68
C GLY A 30 -1.21 22.22 6.85
N ASN A 31 -1.51 23.06 7.85
CA ASN A 31 -0.79 23.12 9.14
C ASN A 31 -1.27 22.05 10.13
N SER A 32 -2.45 21.48 9.87
CA SER A 32 -3.01 20.32 10.55
C SER A 32 -3.16 19.23 9.48
N GLU A 33 -2.67 18.04 9.76
CA GLU A 33 -2.56 16.90 8.83
C GLU A 33 -3.93 16.25 8.51
N ASP A 34 -4.99 17.05 8.39
CA ASP A 34 -6.39 16.60 8.28
C ASP A 34 -6.70 15.89 6.96
N LYS A 35 -5.84 16.06 5.95
CA LYS A 35 -5.98 15.41 4.64
C LYS A 35 -4.67 14.81 4.17
N ALA A 36 -4.61 13.48 4.24
CA ALA A 36 -3.58 12.67 3.61
C ALA A 36 -4.18 11.96 2.39
N ILE A 37 -3.63 12.24 1.21
CA ILE A 37 -3.95 11.52 -0.02
C ILE A 37 -2.84 10.50 -0.25
N GLN A 38 -3.18 9.22 -0.18
CA GLN A 38 -2.26 8.12 -0.45
C GLN A 38 -2.65 7.39 -1.73
N ASN A 39 -1.71 7.28 -2.66
CA ASN A 39 -1.84 6.42 -3.83
C ASN A 39 -0.82 5.27 -3.72
N VAL A 40 -1.28 4.04 -3.92
CA VAL A 40 -0.45 2.84 -3.87
C VAL A 40 -0.58 2.08 -5.19
N SER A 41 0.56 1.82 -5.83
CA SER A 41 0.62 1.01 -7.05
C SER A 41 1.55 -0.17 -6.81
N VAL A 42 1.14 -1.36 -7.24
CA VAL A 42 1.92 -2.59 -7.14
C VAL A 42 2.11 -3.17 -8.53
N ASN A 43 3.34 -3.52 -8.86
CA ASN A 43 3.69 -4.17 -10.11
C ASN A 43 4.33 -5.52 -9.78
N ILE A 44 3.80 -6.60 -10.36
CA ILE A 44 4.25 -7.99 -10.11
C ILE A 44 4.71 -8.55 -11.45
N SER A 45 5.96 -9.01 -11.50
CA SER A 45 6.51 -9.66 -12.69
C SER A 45 6.18 -11.16 -12.62
N SER A 46 5.02 -11.56 -13.16
CA SER A 46 4.61 -12.97 -13.24
C SER A 46 3.95 -13.28 -14.58
N SER A 47 4.24 -14.45 -15.16
CA SER A 47 3.57 -14.98 -16.34
C SER A 47 2.21 -15.63 -16.04
N ASN A 48 1.80 -15.73 -14.77
CA ASN A 48 0.54 -16.34 -14.35
C ASN A 48 -0.26 -15.42 -13.42
N SER A 49 -1.58 -15.59 -13.40
CA SER A 49 -2.58 -14.80 -12.67
C SER A 49 -2.04 -14.26 -11.34
N SER A 50 -1.78 -12.95 -11.31
CA SER A 50 -1.33 -12.26 -10.12
C SER A 50 -2.54 -11.83 -9.30
N SER A 51 -2.61 -12.24 -8.04
CA SER A 51 -3.66 -11.80 -7.12
C SER A 51 -3.10 -10.70 -6.21
N SER A 52 -3.81 -9.58 -6.13
CA SER A 52 -3.53 -8.51 -5.17
C SER A 52 -4.54 -8.58 -4.03
N SER A 53 -4.04 -8.70 -2.79
CA SER A 53 -4.85 -8.55 -1.59
C SER A 53 -4.47 -7.25 -0.88
N SER A 54 -5.46 -6.43 -0.56
CA SER A 54 -5.29 -5.26 0.30
C SER A 54 -5.91 -5.55 1.66
N SER A 55 -5.14 -5.27 2.72
CA SER A 55 -5.64 -5.27 4.09
C SER A 55 -5.41 -3.88 4.65
N SER A 56 -6.47 -3.28 5.16
CA SER A 56 -6.43 -2.02 5.88
C SER A 56 -6.83 -2.30 7.33
N SER A 57 -5.96 -1.95 8.27
CA SER A 57 -6.28 -2.00 9.69
C SER A 57 -6.56 -0.58 10.18
N SER A 58 -7.82 -0.31 10.48
CA SER A 58 -8.22 0.90 11.18
C SER A 58 -7.97 0.69 12.67
N SER A 59 -7.00 1.40 13.25
CA SER A 59 -6.86 1.42 14.72
C SER A 59 -7.96 2.31 15.30
N SER A 60 -9.12 1.71 15.53
CA SER A 60 -10.14 2.22 16.43
C SER A 60 -9.75 1.79 17.85
N SER A 61 -9.47 2.73 18.73
CA SER A 61 -9.41 2.45 20.17
C SER A 61 -10.83 2.20 20.68
N SER A 62 -11.42 1.03 20.36
CA SER A 62 -12.62 0.45 20.99
C SER A 62 -12.88 -0.95 20.43
N ALA A 63 -13.20 -1.87 21.34
CA ALA A 63 -13.29 -3.31 21.15
C ALA A 63 -14.37 -3.79 20.16
N SER A 64 -14.15 -5.02 19.67
CA SER A 64 -15.12 -6.00 19.14
C SER A 64 -15.17 -6.23 17.62
N SER A 65 -15.07 -7.53 17.30
CA SER A 65 -15.24 -8.28 16.05
C SER A 65 -15.71 -7.56 14.79
N SER A 66 -15.04 -7.82 13.66
CA SER A 66 -15.78 -8.26 12.47
C SER A 66 -14.95 -9.00 11.43
N SER A 67 -15.66 -9.95 10.82
CA SER A 67 -15.33 -10.94 9.79
C SER A 67 -14.51 -10.41 8.61
N SER A 68 -13.49 -11.16 8.22
CA SER A 68 -12.72 -10.94 6.99
C SER A 68 -13.35 -11.77 5.87
N SER A 69 -14.10 -11.12 4.96
CA SER A 69 -14.61 -11.75 3.75
C SER A 69 -13.79 -11.26 2.54
N TYR A 70 -13.18 -12.19 1.82
CA TYR A 70 -12.48 -11.96 0.57
C TYR A 70 -13.24 -12.65 -0.56
N SER A 71 -13.47 -11.94 -1.67
CA SER A 71 -14.00 -12.50 -2.91
C SER A 71 -13.11 -12.07 -4.07
N VAL A 72 -12.90 -13.01 -5.00
CA VAL A 72 -12.11 -12.92 -6.23
C VAL A 72 -12.79 -12.11 -7.33
#